data_AF-A0A0F6IL06-F1
#
_entry.id   AF-A0A0F6IL06-F1
#
_cell.length_a   1.000
_cell.length_b   1.000
_cell.length_c   1.000
_cell.angle_alpha   90.00
_cell.angle_beta   90.00
_cell.angle_gamma   90.00
#
_symmetry.space_group_name_H-M   'P 1'
#
loop_
_entity.id
_entity.type
_entity.pdbx_description
1 polymer ?
#
loop_
_entity_poly.entity_id
_entity_poly.type
_entity_poly.pdbx_seq_one_letter_code
_entity_poly.pdbx_strand_id
1 'polypeptide(L)'
;MGRQEVKGGFGGGFNLNLAAAGNPSIQGFMNALKMTNLSLGLSYNQDAGLGVNVNSNFTSKLGLGLDYNFKSGNYTANASYDFDKIQGKDWANASLGISASKNGQSNLTLSYNDDGGESKIPQRLRGQGATLDFGNDGRIGLSVQGLKGATI
;
A
#
# COMPACT_ATOMS: atom_id res chain seq x y z
N MET A 1 36.71 17.86 3.22
CA MET A 1 36.15 17.79 1.84
C MET A 1 35.33 16.52 1.76
N GLY A 2 34.08 16.62 1.31
CA GLY A 2 33.19 15.47 1.20
C GLY A 2 31.72 15.87 1.32
N ARG A 3 31.29 16.85 0.51
CA ARG A 3 29.85 17.04 0.29
C ARG A 3 29.36 15.74 -0.32
N GLN A 4 28.56 15.00 0.43
CA GLN A 4 27.76 13.92 -0.13
C GLN A 4 26.82 14.60 -1.12
N GLU A 5 27.20 14.57 -2.41
CA GLU A 5 26.30 14.94 -3.48
C GLU A 5 25.10 14.00 -3.34
N VAL A 6 24.02 14.53 -2.77
CA VAL A 6 22.70 13.98 -3.01
C VAL A 6 22.48 14.22 -4.50
N LYS A 7 22.97 13.28 -5.33
CA LYS A 7 22.51 13.12 -6.70
C LYS A 7 21.02 12.87 -6.56
N GLY A 8 20.25 13.95 -6.60
CA GLY A 8 18.81 13.89 -6.78
C GLY A 8 18.61 13.22 -8.12
N GLY A 9 18.41 11.90 -8.10
CA GLY A 9 18.16 11.13 -9.29
C GLY A 9 16.98 11.77 -10.00
N PHE A 10 17.19 12.21 -11.24
CA PHE A 10 16.11 12.57 -12.15
C PHE A 10 15.30 11.29 -12.38
N GLY A 11 14.30 11.08 -11.52
CA GLY A 11 13.36 9.99 -11.60
C GLY A 11 12.01 10.53 -12.00
N GLY A 12 11.51 10.08 -13.16
CA GLY A 12 10.17 10.42 -13.65
C GLY A 12 9.32 9.16 -13.68
N GLY A 13 8.05 9.27 -13.31
CA GLY A 13 7.12 8.15 -13.37
C GLY A 13 5.78 8.57 -13.96
N PHE A 14 5.20 7.68 -14.75
CA PHE A 14 3.84 7.78 -15.25
C PHE A 14 2.99 6.75 -14.52
N ASN A 15 1.89 7.18 -13.90
CA ASN A 15 0.91 6.25 -13.34
C ASN A 15 -0.38 6.35 -14.16
N LEU A 16 -0.80 5.23 -14.73
CA LEU A 16 -2.04 5.10 -15.47
C LEU A 16 -3.03 4.30 -14.63
N ASN A 17 -4.09 4.95 -14.18
CA ASN A 17 -5.22 4.26 -13.58
C ASN A 17 -6.17 3.78 -14.69
N LEU A 18 -6.19 2.47 -14.93
CA LEU A 18 -7.02 1.81 -15.93
C LEU A 18 -8.50 1.81 -15.55
N ALA A 19 -8.81 1.80 -14.24
CA ALA A 19 -10.18 1.96 -13.75
C ALA A 19 -10.75 3.35 -14.09
N ALA A 20 -9.89 4.37 -14.05
CA ALA A 20 -10.24 5.75 -14.40
C ALA A 20 -10.17 6.04 -15.91
N ALA A 21 -9.53 5.16 -16.70
CA ALA A 21 -9.40 5.32 -18.15
C ALA A 21 -10.73 5.09 -18.91
N GLY A 22 -11.79 4.63 -18.24
CA GLY A 22 -13.15 4.57 -18.79
C GLY A 22 -13.34 3.63 -19.98
N ASN A 23 -12.41 2.69 -20.22
CA ASN A 23 -12.50 1.76 -21.33
C ASN A 23 -13.54 0.65 -21.01
N PRO A 24 -14.59 0.46 -21.84
CA PRO A 24 -15.66 -0.50 -21.57
C PRO A 24 -15.18 -1.94 -21.42
N SER A 25 -14.16 -2.36 -22.18
CA SER A 25 -13.59 -3.71 -22.11
C SER A 25 -12.83 -3.93 -20.79
N ILE A 26 -12.12 -2.90 -20.32
CA ILE A 26 -11.42 -2.94 -19.04
C ILE A 26 -12.44 -2.92 -17.90
N GLN A 27 -13.46 -2.07 -17.97
CA GLN A 27 -14.52 -2.01 -16.98
C GLN A 27 -15.29 -3.34 -16.89
N GLY A 28 -15.57 -3.98 -18.03
CA GLY A 28 -16.20 -5.30 -18.09
C GLY A 28 -15.32 -6.41 -17.50
N PHE A 29 -14.03 -6.42 -17.84
CA PHE A 29 -13.04 -7.34 -17.26
C PHE A 29 -12.91 -7.15 -15.74
N MET A 30 -12.81 -5.90 -15.29
CA MET A 30 -12.74 -5.55 -13.88
C MET A 30 -14.02 -5.97 -13.15
N ASN A 31 -15.20 -5.67 -13.69
CA ASN A 31 -16.47 -6.09 -13.08
C ASN A 31 -16.60 -7.61 -12.99
N ALA A 32 -16.18 -8.35 -14.02
CA ALA A 32 -16.21 -9.81 -14.03
C ALA A 32 -15.30 -10.40 -12.95
N LEU A 33 -14.11 -9.81 -12.75
CA LEU A 33 -13.16 -10.21 -11.71
C LEU A 33 -13.41 -9.54 -10.36
N LYS A 34 -14.46 -8.74 -10.23
CA LYS A 34 -14.76 -7.92 -9.05
C LYS A 34 -13.59 -7.02 -8.63
N MET A 35 -12.89 -6.44 -9.59
CA MET A 35 -11.86 -5.43 -9.38
C MET A 35 -12.50 -4.04 -9.28
N THR A 36 -12.18 -3.30 -8.22
CA THR A 36 -12.58 -1.91 -8.02
C THR A 36 -11.59 -0.93 -8.61
N ASN A 37 -10.31 -1.32 -8.69
CA ASN A 37 -9.27 -0.48 -9.23
C ASN A 37 -8.20 -1.33 -9.92
N LEU A 38 -7.60 -0.79 -10.96
CA LEU A 38 -6.43 -1.35 -11.64
C LEU A 38 -5.57 -0.17 -12.07
N SER A 39 -4.35 -0.11 -11.58
CA SER A 39 -3.38 0.93 -11.95
C SER A 39 -2.06 0.30 -12.36
N LEU A 40 -1.49 0.84 -13.43
CA LEU A 40 -0.19 0.51 -13.95
C LEU A 40 0.67 1.76 -13.87
N GLY A 41 1.71 1.75 -13.05
CA GLY A 41 2.73 2.77 -13.06
C GLY A 41 4.01 2.28 -13.68
N LEU A 42 4.65 3.16 -14.44
CA LEU A 42 5.97 3.01 -15.01
C LEU A 42 6.82 4.08 -14.35
N SER A 43 7.89 3.71 -13.67
CA SER A 43 8.86 4.64 -13.10
C SER A 43 10.21 4.45 -13.77
N TYR A 44 10.93 5.53 -13.97
CA TYR A 44 12.33 5.50 -14.37
C TYR A 44 13.12 6.24 -13.31
N ASN A 45 14.22 5.64 -12.88
CA ASN A 45 15.18 6.28 -11.99
C ASN A 45 16.59 6.01 -12.55
N GLN A 46 17.49 6.99 -12.52
CA GLN A 46 18.84 6.81 -13.04
C GLN A 46 19.64 5.74 -12.27
N ASP A 47 19.42 5.66 -10.95
CA ASP A 47 20.11 4.72 -10.06
C ASP A 47 19.39 3.36 -10.02
N ALA A 48 18.06 3.34 -9.99
CA ALA A 48 17.29 2.09 -9.92
C ALA A 48 16.82 1.55 -11.29
N GLY A 49 16.97 2.31 -12.38
CA GLY A 49 16.52 1.96 -13.73
C GLY A 49 15.01 2.07 -13.95
N LEU A 50 14.51 1.38 -14.98
CA LEU A 50 13.08 1.27 -15.26
C LEU A 50 12.43 0.33 -14.24
N GLY A 51 11.30 0.75 -13.69
CA GLY A 51 10.44 0.01 -12.80
C GLY A 51 8.99 0.07 -13.27
N VAL A 52 8.23 -0.97 -12.96
CA VAL A 52 6.81 -1.07 -13.29
C VAL A 52 6.08 -1.54 -12.05
N ASN A 53 5.07 -0.81 -11.63
CA ASN A 53 4.17 -1.21 -10.57
C ASN A 53 2.79 -1.49 -11.15
N VAL A 54 2.23 -2.62 -10.78
CA VAL A 54 0.84 -2.99 -11.06
C VAL A 54 0.14 -3.06 -9.72
N ASN A 55 -1.00 -2.41 -9.58
CA ASN A 55 -1.83 -2.52 -8.39
C ASN A 55 -3.28 -2.73 -8.80
N SER A 56 -3.92 -3.71 -8.18
CA SER A 56 -5.28 -4.16 -8.46
C SER A 56 -6.01 -4.26 -7.13
N ASN A 57 -7.11 -3.53 -6.97
CA ASN A 57 -7.96 -3.64 -5.80
C ASN A 57 -9.26 -4.32 -6.19
N PHE A 58 -9.83 -5.10 -5.28
CA PHE A 58 -11.03 -5.88 -5.47
C PHE A 58 -12.16 -5.41 -4.55
N THR A 59 -13.41 -5.65 -4.97
CA THR A 59 -14.61 -5.36 -4.17
C THR A 59 -14.61 -6.14 -2.86
N SER A 60 -13.99 -7.32 -2.87
CA SER A 60 -13.76 -8.14 -1.68
C SER A 60 -12.72 -7.56 -0.72
N LYS A 61 -12.25 -6.33 -0.94
CA LYS A 61 -11.26 -5.62 -0.11
C LYS A 61 -9.85 -6.21 -0.16
N LEU A 62 -9.63 -7.15 -1.07
CA LEU A 62 -8.30 -7.62 -1.42
C LEU A 62 -7.62 -6.55 -2.28
N GLY A 63 -6.38 -6.19 -1.95
CA GLY A 63 -5.46 -5.45 -2.81
C GLY A 63 -4.35 -6.41 -3.24
N LEU A 64 -4.02 -6.46 -4.52
CA LEU A 64 -2.84 -7.15 -5.03
C LEU A 64 -1.97 -6.12 -5.72
N GLY A 65 -0.67 -6.20 -5.55
CA GLY A 65 0.26 -5.43 -6.35
C GLY A 65 1.50 -6.21 -6.72
N LEU A 66 2.14 -5.77 -7.78
CA LEU A 66 3.38 -6.34 -8.27
C LEU A 66 4.27 -5.21 -8.77
N ASP A 67 5.43 -5.08 -8.16
CA ASP A 67 6.43 -4.10 -8.49
C ASP A 67 7.63 -4.83 -9.11
N TYR A 68 7.95 -4.55 -10.37
CA TYR A 68 9.07 -5.13 -11.09
C TYR A 68 10.10 -4.07 -11.46
N ASN A 69 11.36 -4.31 -11.12
CA ASN A 69 12.47 -3.45 -11.48
C ASN A 69 13.32 -4.12 -12.58
N PHE A 70 13.35 -3.53 -13.77
CA PHE A 70 14.04 -4.07 -14.95
C PHE A 70 15.57 -4.07 -14.82
N LYS A 71 16.14 -3.13 -14.06
CA LYS A 71 17.60 -3.02 -13.90
C LYS A 71 18.15 -4.10 -12.97
N SER A 72 17.45 -4.35 -11.88
CA SER A 72 17.86 -5.34 -10.88
C SER A 72 17.23 -6.72 -11.12
N GLY A 73 16.19 -6.81 -11.95
CA GLY A 73 15.44 -8.05 -12.18
C GLY A 73 14.62 -8.50 -10.96
N ASN A 74 14.38 -7.59 -10.03
CA ASN A 74 13.67 -7.85 -8.78
C ASN A 74 12.19 -7.60 -8.97
N TYR A 75 11.38 -8.53 -8.49
CA TYR A 75 9.94 -8.36 -8.35
C TYR A 75 9.58 -8.34 -6.88
N THR A 76 8.59 -7.54 -6.49
CA THR A 76 7.94 -7.55 -5.20
C THR A 76 6.45 -7.78 -5.45
N ALA A 77 5.91 -8.87 -4.93
CA ALA A 77 4.48 -9.11 -4.90
C ALA A 77 3.94 -8.60 -3.57
N ASN A 78 2.83 -7.87 -3.63
CA ASN A 78 2.10 -7.32 -2.49
C ASN A 78 0.70 -7.94 -2.52
N ALA A 79 0.20 -8.39 -1.39
CA ALA A 79 -1.19 -8.76 -1.22
C ALA A 79 -1.68 -8.19 0.09
N SER A 80 -2.73 -7.38 0.07
CA SER A 80 -3.40 -6.86 1.24
C SER A 80 -4.86 -7.27 1.27
N TYR A 81 -5.44 -7.33 2.46
CA TYR A 81 -6.86 -7.56 2.65
C TYR A 81 -7.37 -6.62 3.73
N ASP A 82 -8.32 -5.76 3.37
CA ASP A 82 -8.93 -4.82 4.30
C ASP A 82 -10.23 -5.42 4.87
N PHE A 83 -10.23 -5.63 6.17
CA PHE A 83 -11.40 -6.00 6.96
C PHE A 83 -12.10 -4.72 7.42
N ASP A 84 -13.16 -4.34 6.71
CA ASP A 84 -14.07 -3.29 7.14
C ASP A 84 -15.15 -3.87 8.08
N LYS A 85 -15.61 -3.05 9.03
CA LYS A 85 -16.69 -3.38 9.97
C LYS A 85 -16.37 -4.54 10.93
N ILE A 86 -15.15 -4.55 11.46
CA ILE A 86 -14.75 -5.57 12.43
C ILE A 86 -15.66 -5.47 13.66
N GLN A 87 -16.23 -6.62 14.07
CA GLN A 87 -17.25 -6.71 15.13
C GLN A 87 -18.55 -5.92 14.86
N GLY A 88 -18.89 -5.67 13.59
CA GLY A 88 -20.13 -4.96 13.21
C GLY A 88 -20.09 -3.45 13.46
N LYS A 89 -18.90 -2.90 13.74
CA LYS A 89 -18.70 -1.48 13.99
C LYS A 89 -18.07 -0.82 12.77
N ASP A 90 -18.80 0.10 12.13
CA ASP A 90 -18.34 0.79 10.90
C ASP A 90 -17.05 1.60 11.06
N TRP A 91 -16.63 1.86 12.30
CA TRP A 91 -15.43 2.61 12.66
C TRP A 91 -14.19 1.74 12.91
N ALA A 92 -14.32 0.42 12.91
CA ALA A 92 -13.19 -0.50 13.12
C ALA A 92 -12.78 -1.12 11.79
N ASN A 93 -11.62 -0.73 11.29
CA ASN A 93 -11.01 -1.28 10.09
C ASN A 93 -9.71 -1.98 10.47
N ALA A 94 -9.49 -3.21 10.01
CA ALA A 94 -8.15 -3.77 10.01
C ALA A 94 -7.72 -4.03 8.58
N SER A 95 -6.44 -4.06 8.33
CA SER A 95 -5.88 -4.50 7.08
C SER A 95 -4.69 -5.39 7.35
N LEU A 96 -4.62 -6.47 6.59
CA LEU A 96 -3.51 -7.40 6.63
C LEU A 96 -2.82 -7.33 5.29
N GLY A 97 -1.57 -6.91 5.26
CA GLY A 97 -0.69 -6.88 4.10
C GLY A 97 0.40 -7.92 4.22
N ILE A 98 0.68 -8.64 3.15
CA ILE A 98 1.89 -9.42 2.96
C ILE A 98 2.60 -8.90 1.73
N SER A 99 3.92 -8.83 1.77
CA SER A 99 4.72 -8.60 0.58
C SER A 99 5.91 -9.54 0.56
N ALA A 100 6.34 -9.92 -0.63
CA ALA A 100 7.49 -10.78 -0.84
C ALA A 100 8.21 -10.37 -2.12
N SER A 101 9.53 -10.23 -2.04
CA SER A 101 10.37 -9.90 -3.18
C SER A 101 11.34 -11.02 -3.52
N LYS A 102 11.77 -11.04 -4.78
CA LYS A 102 12.77 -11.99 -5.30
C LYS A 102 14.08 -11.97 -4.52
N ASN A 103 14.43 -10.83 -3.93
CA ASN A 103 15.62 -10.68 -3.09
C ASN A 103 15.50 -11.36 -1.73
N GLY A 104 14.38 -12.03 -1.48
CA GLY A 104 14.09 -12.63 -0.19
C GLY A 104 13.74 -11.57 0.85
N GLN A 105 13.18 -10.41 0.46
CA GLN A 105 12.56 -9.50 1.44
C GLN A 105 11.09 -9.87 1.54
N SER A 106 10.63 -10.21 2.74
CA SER A 106 9.21 -10.46 2.99
C SER A 106 8.75 -9.62 4.17
N ASN A 107 7.61 -8.98 4.04
CA ASN A 107 7.00 -8.17 5.09
C ASN A 107 5.57 -8.64 5.34
N LEU A 108 5.18 -8.72 6.61
CA LEU A 108 3.80 -8.92 7.05
C LEU A 108 3.37 -7.67 7.82
N THR A 109 2.48 -6.89 7.24
CA THR A 109 1.87 -5.71 7.83
C THR A 109 0.49 -6.06 8.37
N LEU A 110 0.23 -5.71 9.61
CA LEU A 110 -1.06 -5.85 10.29
C LEU A 110 -1.43 -4.48 10.83
N SER A 111 -2.35 -3.80 10.16
CA SER A 111 -2.88 -2.53 10.59
C SER A 111 -4.26 -2.72 11.19
N TYR A 112 -4.51 -2.08 12.32
CA TYR A 112 -5.83 -1.93 12.90
C TYR A 112 -6.04 -0.45 13.14
N ASN A 113 -7.12 0.11 12.60
CA ASN A 113 -7.50 1.49 12.79
C ASN A 113 -8.90 1.58 13.40
N ASP A 114 -8.99 2.35 14.47
CA ASP A 114 -10.20 2.70 15.19
C ASP A 114 -10.51 4.18 14.91
N ASP A 115 -11.56 4.42 14.14
CA ASP A 115 -12.07 5.74 13.81
C ASP A 115 -12.81 6.42 15.00
N GLY A 116 -12.69 5.85 16.20
CA GLY A 116 -13.08 6.43 17.48
C GLY A 116 -14.59 6.36 17.72
N GLY A 117 -15.15 5.16 17.74
CA GLY A 117 -16.59 4.98 17.85
C GLY A 117 -17.15 4.69 19.25
N GLU A 118 -17.25 5.74 20.06
CA GLU A 118 -18.41 6.03 20.92
C GLU A 118 -18.54 7.56 21.03
N SER A 119 -19.77 8.05 20.99
CA SER A 119 -20.20 9.44 20.69
C SER A 119 -19.81 10.53 21.72
N LYS A 120 -18.56 10.58 22.20
CA LYS A 120 -18.06 11.66 23.10
C LYS A 120 -16.66 12.18 22.81
N ILE A 121 -15.93 11.59 21.85
CA ILE A 121 -14.56 12.03 21.53
C ILE A 121 -14.62 13.05 20.37
N PRO A 122 -14.04 14.26 20.52
CA PRO A 122 -13.98 15.27 19.47
C PRO A 122 -13.37 14.70 18.18
N GLN A 123 -13.89 15.08 17.02
CA GLN A 123 -13.42 14.60 15.70
C GLN A 123 -11.91 14.83 15.44
N ARG A 124 -11.31 15.75 16.20
CA ARG A 124 -9.88 16.08 16.20
C ARG A 124 -9.01 15.04 16.92
N LEU A 125 -9.66 14.17 17.68
CA LEU A 125 -9.10 13.17 18.58
C LEU A 125 -9.52 11.74 18.18
N ARG A 126 -10.11 11.57 16.98
CA ARG A 126 -10.46 10.27 16.39
C ARG A 126 -9.37 9.82 15.42
N GLY A 127 -9.15 8.51 15.32
CA GLY A 127 -8.08 7.90 14.52
C GLY A 127 -6.96 7.35 15.38
N GLN A 128 -7.27 6.38 16.25
CA GLN A 128 -6.24 5.57 16.91
C GLN A 128 -6.01 4.34 16.04
N GLY A 129 -4.82 4.22 15.46
CA GLY A 129 -4.42 3.07 14.67
C GLY A 129 -3.12 2.47 15.20
N ALA A 130 -2.96 1.17 15.06
CA ALA A 130 -1.70 0.49 15.28
C ALA A 130 -1.38 -0.32 14.03
N THR A 131 -0.17 -0.17 13.50
CA THR A 131 0.38 -1.00 12.43
C THR A 131 1.56 -1.77 12.99
N LEU A 132 1.49 -3.09 12.91
CA LEU A 132 2.59 -3.99 13.19
C LEU A 132 3.15 -4.50 11.87
N ASP A 133 4.43 -4.27 11.62
CA ASP A 133 5.18 -4.74 10.48
C ASP A 133 6.20 -5.79 10.93
N PHE A 134 6.18 -6.96 10.30
CA PHE A 134 7.13 -8.04 10.54
C PHE A 134 7.92 -8.29 9.26
N GLY A 135 9.17 -7.85 9.26
CA GLY A 135 10.14 -8.14 8.21
C GLY A 135 10.89 -9.43 8.49
N ASN A 136 11.18 -10.21 7.44
CA ASN A 136 12.03 -11.38 7.54
C ASN A 136 13.53 -11.05 7.75
N ASP A 137 13.89 -9.76 7.76
CA ASP A 137 15.17 -9.21 8.18
C ASP A 137 15.29 -9.08 9.71
N GLY A 138 14.30 -9.60 10.45
CA GLY A 138 14.25 -9.56 11.91
C GLY A 138 13.77 -8.23 12.48
N ARG A 139 13.31 -7.30 11.63
CA ARG A 139 12.77 -6.03 12.07
C ARG A 139 11.28 -6.15 12.34
N ILE A 140 10.89 -5.79 13.54
CA ILE A 140 9.49 -5.61 13.92
C ILE A 140 9.26 -4.11 14.04
N GLY A 141 8.46 -3.56 13.14
CA GLY A 141 7.97 -2.20 13.24
C GLY A 141 6.65 -2.20 14.00
N LEU A 142 6.53 -1.38 15.03
CA LEU A 142 5.23 -1.02 15.59
C LEU A 142 5.09 0.47 15.39
N SER A 143 4.10 0.88 14.63
CA SER A 143 3.70 2.28 14.55
C SER A 143 2.31 2.42 15.15
N VAL A 144 2.19 3.31 16.11
CA VAL A 144 0.90 3.69 16.68
C VAL A 144 0.57 5.08 16.17
N GLN A 145 -0.44 5.15 15.32
CA GLN A 145 -1.05 6.41 14.94
C GLN A 145 -1.97 6.85 16.07
N GLY A 146 -1.42 7.63 16.99
CA GLY A 146 -2.19 8.26 18.05
C GLY A 146 -3.05 9.42 17.53
N LEU A 147 -3.95 9.88 18.40
CA LEU A 147 -4.70 11.14 18.33
C LEU A 147 -3.91 12.20 17.53
N LYS A 148 -4.48 12.72 16.42
CA LYS A 148 -3.84 13.63 15.46
C LYS A 148 -2.93 14.66 16.18
N GLY A 149 -1.63 14.37 16.26
CA GLY A 149 -0.67 15.14 17.06
C GLY A 149 0.45 14.34 17.74
N ALA A 150 0.36 13.02 17.86
CA ALA A 150 1.47 12.19 18.37
C ALA A 150 1.69 10.97 17.48
N THR A 151 2.64 11.07 16.56
CA THR A 151 3.33 9.90 16.00
C THR A 151 4.42 9.54 17.01
N ILE A 152 4.35 8.36 17.62
CA ILE A 152 5.44 7.79 18.41
C ILE A 152 5.98 6.60 17.65
#